data_AF-A0A194QWU4-F1
#
_entry.id   AF-A0A194QWU4-F1
#
_cell.length_a   1.000
_cell.length_b   1.000
_cell.length_c   1.000
_cell.angle_alpha   90.00
_cell.angle_beta   90.00
_cell.angle_gamma   90.00
#
_symmetry.space_group_name_H-M   'P 1'
#
loop_
_entity.id
_entity.type
_entity.pdbx_description
1 polymer ?
#
loop_
_entity_poly.entity_id
_entity_poly.type
_entity_poly.pdbx_seq_one_letter_code
_entity_poly.pdbx_strand_id
1 'polypeptide(L)'
;MTFSDIAPTRQHVVASHSAMGGQVAWIFSGPVGTRRRTALSASTAIGIPEVVATDGTYVKVARHEKLTYGTMVFVRVTLVMEAAFNLAKAATIAVRYSAVRRQSQPKPGEPEPQILDYPTQQHKLFICIATAHALQLTGLWLWRTFEAVLADMRKGNTDSLPELHALSSCLKAVSTSDSAALIEQCRFACGGHGYMMSSNLPLLYSFVTATRTYEGDYTVLLLQTARFLVKAWEQAESGKVLTPTVAYLASTAAKEKAVWSDSADGMIRSFQAVAAGKIAACSENIKRLTKTGMSLEDAWQLSTVRLVAASEAHCRAMICQAYWHEVTRLTASCSANVKLVMEQLASLYLVYWALEFTGDLLRILHSTLGAYDGRVYERLMAEALKSPLNEHLFSRILHSTLGAYDGRVYERLMAEALKSPLNETSVQSSFHKYIKPLAKGKL
;
A
#
# COMPACT_ATOMS: atom_id res chain seq x y z
N MET A 1 -24.72 -30.31 45.55
CA MET A 1 -23.94 -29.06 45.57
C MET A 1 -23.95 -28.49 44.17
N THR A 2 -24.72 -27.44 43.99
CA THR A 2 -25.01 -26.77 42.71
C THR A 2 -23.85 -25.85 42.32
N PHE A 3 -23.45 -25.92 41.05
CA PHE A 3 -22.59 -24.94 40.38
C PHE A 3 -23.36 -23.63 40.20
N SER A 4 -23.34 -22.79 41.22
CA SER A 4 -23.82 -21.42 41.16
C SER A 4 -23.00 -20.64 42.17
N ASP A 5 -21.93 -19.98 41.69
CA ASP A 5 -21.31 -18.76 42.25
C ASP A 5 -19.86 -18.59 41.76
N ILE A 6 -19.70 -18.36 40.45
CA ILE A 6 -18.53 -17.62 39.94
C ILE A 6 -19.09 -16.59 38.96
N ALA A 7 -19.32 -15.37 39.45
CA ALA A 7 -19.61 -14.24 38.60
C ALA A 7 -18.39 -13.93 37.71
N PRO A 8 -18.52 -13.84 36.38
CA PRO A 8 -17.41 -13.42 35.55
C PRO A 8 -17.22 -11.91 35.75
N THR A 9 -16.16 -11.52 36.44
CA THR A 9 -15.64 -10.15 36.37
C THR A 9 -15.29 -9.86 34.91
N ARG A 10 -16.09 -9.02 34.25
CA ARG A 10 -15.84 -8.56 32.88
C ARG A 10 -14.51 -7.79 32.85
N GLN A 11 -13.41 -8.48 32.57
CA GLN A 11 -12.17 -7.84 32.15
C GLN A 11 -12.36 -7.37 30.71
N HIS A 12 -12.33 -6.06 30.50
CA HIS A 12 -12.26 -5.48 29.17
C HIS A 12 -10.80 -5.53 28.72
N VAL A 13 -10.50 -6.34 27.70
CA VAL A 13 -9.18 -6.40 27.08
C VAL A 13 -9.10 -5.28 26.03
N VAL A 14 -8.18 -4.34 26.22
CA VAL A 14 -7.84 -3.33 25.22
C VAL A 14 -6.36 -3.48 24.88
N ALA A 15 -6.06 -3.80 23.63
CA ALA A 15 -4.69 -3.86 23.13
C ALA A 15 -4.26 -2.48 22.62
N SER A 16 -3.21 -1.89 23.21
CA SER A 16 -2.57 -0.69 22.67
C SER A 16 -1.50 -1.12 21.65
N HIS A 17 -1.63 -0.62 20.42
CA HIS A 17 -0.71 -0.95 19.35
C HIS A 17 0.36 0.13 19.23
N SER A 18 1.63 -0.27 19.35
CA SER A 18 2.78 0.55 18.99
C SER A 18 3.30 0.07 17.63
N ALA A 19 3.22 0.93 16.62
CA ALA A 19 3.60 0.61 15.23
C ALA A 19 5.13 0.72 14.97
N MET A 20 5.94 1.11 15.96
CA MET A 20 7.35 1.50 15.74
C MET A 20 8.31 0.92 16.78
N GLY A 21 8.43 -0.41 16.89
CA GLY A 21 9.41 -1.05 17.79
C GLY A 21 9.22 -0.78 19.30
N GLY A 22 8.19 -0.03 19.68
CA GLY A 22 7.81 0.17 21.07
C GLY A 22 7.15 -1.09 21.64
N GLN A 23 7.24 -1.25 22.96
CA GLN A 23 6.63 -2.37 23.67
C GLN A 23 5.12 -2.39 23.42
N VAL A 24 4.65 -3.43 22.71
CA VAL A 24 3.23 -3.77 22.66
C VAL A 24 2.85 -4.29 24.04
N ALA A 25 1.85 -3.69 24.66
CA ALA A 25 1.46 -3.97 26.02
C ALA A 25 -0.01 -4.37 26.10
N TRP A 26 -0.31 -5.27 27.03
CA TRP A 26 -1.67 -5.58 27.43
C TRP A 26 -2.03 -4.69 28.61
N ILE A 27 -3.17 -4.01 28.53
CA ILE A 27 -3.69 -3.22 29.66
C ILE A 27 -4.88 -3.98 30.23
N PHE A 28 -4.74 -4.43 31.48
CA PHE A 28 -5.82 -4.99 32.27
C PHE A 28 -6.27 -3.96 33.30
N SER A 29 -7.50 -3.48 33.18
CA SER A 29 -8.10 -2.59 34.19
C SER A 29 -9.12 -3.35 35.02
N GLY A 30 -8.94 -3.36 36.35
CA GLY A 30 -10.02 -3.66 37.30
C GLY A 30 -11.03 -2.49 37.38
N PRO A 31 -11.87 -2.42 38.43
CA PRO A 31 -12.72 -1.24 38.66
C PRO A 31 -11.85 -0.01 38.95
N VAL A 32 -11.53 0.76 37.90
CA VAL A 32 -10.76 2.00 38.01
C VAL A 32 -11.73 3.18 38.01
N GLY A 33 -11.78 3.92 39.12
CA GLY A 33 -12.56 5.15 39.22
C GLY A 33 -11.90 6.28 38.44
N THR A 34 -12.34 6.54 37.21
CA THR A 34 -11.92 7.72 36.44
C THR A 34 -12.90 8.88 36.65
N ARG A 35 -12.40 10.11 36.80
CA ARG A 35 -13.29 11.28 36.90
C ARG A 35 -14.10 11.42 35.61
N ARG A 36 -15.39 11.76 35.69
CA ARG A 36 -16.24 11.93 34.50
C ARG A 36 -15.69 12.92 33.46
N ARG A 37 -14.86 13.89 33.87
CA ARG A 37 -14.14 14.83 32.98
C ARG A 37 -12.99 14.21 32.17
N THR A 38 -12.52 13.00 32.51
CA THR A 38 -11.44 12.29 31.78
C THR A 38 -11.96 11.32 30.73
N ALA A 39 -13.29 11.12 30.62
CA ALA A 39 -13.85 10.49 29.44
C ALA A 39 -13.55 11.41 28.25
N LEU A 40 -12.72 10.93 27.31
CA LEU A 40 -12.46 11.64 26.06
C LEU A 40 -13.78 11.80 25.31
N SER A 41 -14.46 12.93 25.49
CA SER A 41 -15.28 13.46 24.40
C SER A 41 -14.30 13.79 23.29
N ALA A 42 -14.43 13.20 22.09
CA ALA A 42 -13.54 13.43 20.95
C ALA A 42 -13.52 14.91 20.45
N SER A 43 -14.05 15.85 21.24
CA SER A 43 -14.40 17.22 20.92
C SER A 43 -13.67 18.30 21.74
N THR A 44 -12.64 17.97 22.53
CA THR A 44 -11.92 18.98 23.36
C THR A 44 -11.10 20.00 22.54
N ALA A 45 -10.95 19.81 21.22
CA ALA A 45 -10.28 20.79 20.35
C ALA A 45 -11.20 21.95 19.91
N ILE A 46 -12.54 21.83 19.99
CA ILE A 46 -13.48 22.88 19.49
C ILE A 46 -14.69 23.09 20.44
N GLY A 47 -14.63 22.64 21.70
CA GLY A 47 -15.41 23.26 22.78
C GLY A 47 -16.90 22.90 22.93
N ILE A 48 -17.35 21.70 22.56
CA ILE A 48 -18.66 21.19 23.03
C ILE A 48 -18.55 19.68 23.35
N PRO A 49 -18.73 19.25 24.62
CA PRO A 49 -18.55 17.86 25.01
C PRO A 49 -19.73 16.98 24.61
N GLU A 50 -19.48 15.72 24.22
CA GLU A 50 -20.44 14.64 24.43
C GLU A 50 -20.59 14.46 25.94
N VAL A 51 -21.76 14.81 26.50
CA VAL A 51 -21.99 14.84 27.95
C VAL A 51 -22.95 13.72 28.32
N VAL A 52 -22.45 12.67 28.96
CA VAL A 52 -23.26 11.98 29.96
C VAL A 52 -23.54 13.03 31.03
N ALA A 53 -24.79 13.38 31.33
CA ALA A 53 -25.17 14.39 32.33
C ALA A 53 -24.97 13.88 33.78
N THR A 54 -25.10 14.75 34.78
CA THR A 54 -24.88 14.41 36.21
C THR A 54 -25.84 13.36 36.74
N ASP A 55 -27.00 13.25 36.11
CA ASP A 55 -28.04 12.26 36.34
C ASP A 55 -27.81 10.94 35.56
N GLY A 56 -26.74 10.85 34.76
CA GLY A 56 -26.44 9.70 33.91
C GLY A 56 -27.09 9.73 32.53
N THR A 57 -27.82 10.80 32.16
CA THR A 57 -28.47 10.91 30.85
C THR A 57 -27.44 11.07 29.73
N TYR A 58 -27.48 10.18 28.72
CA TYR A 58 -26.61 10.28 27.55
C TYR A 58 -27.19 11.26 26.51
N VAL A 59 -26.48 12.36 26.25
CA VAL A 59 -26.87 13.33 25.23
C VAL A 59 -26.08 13.07 23.94
N LYS A 60 -26.74 12.47 22.93
CA LYS A 60 -26.15 12.26 21.60
C LYS A 60 -26.12 13.59 20.84
N VAL A 61 -24.94 14.20 20.69
CA VAL A 61 -24.79 15.35 19.80
C VAL A 61 -24.56 14.85 18.38
N ALA A 62 -25.58 14.94 17.53
CA ALA A 62 -25.64 14.34 16.19
C ALA A 62 -24.48 14.72 15.23
N ARG A 63 -23.67 15.74 15.56
CA ARG A 63 -22.54 16.22 14.75
C ARG A 63 -21.23 15.41 14.92
N HIS A 64 -21.10 14.54 15.92
CA HIS A 64 -19.78 14.03 16.36
C HIS A 64 -19.38 12.62 15.90
N GLU A 65 -20.33 11.76 15.51
CA GLU A 65 -20.01 10.38 15.07
C GLU A 65 -19.08 10.36 13.84
N LYS A 66 -19.13 11.43 13.03
CA LYS A 66 -18.31 11.61 11.83
C LYS A 66 -16.93 12.27 12.09
N LEU A 67 -16.69 12.83 13.28
CA LEU A 67 -15.42 13.51 13.62
C LEU A 67 -14.30 12.52 13.98
N THR A 68 -14.63 11.40 14.60
CA THR A 68 -13.68 10.30 14.89
C THR A 68 -13.11 9.65 13.61
N TYR A 69 -13.87 9.70 12.50
CA TYR A 69 -13.39 9.31 11.19
C TYR A 69 -12.21 10.16 10.72
N GLY A 70 -12.14 11.44 11.12
CA GLY A 70 -11.06 12.35 10.72
C GLY A 70 -9.67 11.85 11.16
N THR A 71 -9.54 11.40 12.41
CA THR A 71 -8.27 10.90 12.94
C THR A 71 -7.88 9.55 12.30
N MET A 72 -8.83 8.63 12.14
CA MET A 72 -8.57 7.34 11.51
C MET A 72 -8.15 7.52 10.03
N VAL A 73 -8.86 8.35 9.28
CA VAL A 73 -8.52 8.66 7.89
C VAL A 73 -7.15 9.35 7.81
N PHE A 74 -6.84 10.30 8.70
CA PHE A 74 -5.53 10.94 8.77
C PHE A 74 -4.39 9.92 8.86
N VAL A 75 -4.51 8.94 9.76
CA VAL A 75 -3.50 7.89 9.90
C VAL A 75 -3.39 7.07 8.61
N ARG A 76 -4.51 6.67 8.00
CA ARG A 76 -4.50 5.93 6.72
C ARG A 76 -3.84 6.71 5.58
N VAL A 77 -4.09 8.01 5.45
CA VAL A 77 -3.42 8.86 4.43
C VAL A 77 -1.91 8.88 4.69
N THR A 78 -1.49 9.03 5.94
CA THR A 78 -0.08 9.04 6.32
C THR A 78 0.59 7.71 5.98
N LEU A 79 -0.08 6.58 6.21
CA LEU A 79 0.44 5.25 5.89
C LEU A 79 0.66 5.00 4.39
N VAL A 80 -0.13 5.62 3.52
CA VAL A 80 0.12 5.56 2.06
C VAL A 80 1.47 6.21 1.72
N MET A 81 1.74 7.38 2.30
CA MET A 81 3.02 8.07 2.11
C MET A 81 4.19 7.33 2.77
N GLU A 82 4.02 6.77 3.96
CA GLU A 82 5.05 5.96 4.62
C GLU A 82 5.37 4.69 3.83
N ALA A 83 4.37 4.03 3.25
CA ALA A 83 4.56 2.88 2.38
C ALA A 83 5.38 3.25 1.13
N ALA A 84 5.09 4.41 0.51
CA ALA A 84 5.86 4.92 -0.63
C ALA A 84 7.32 5.22 -0.25
N PHE A 85 7.53 5.88 0.89
CA PHE A 85 8.85 6.26 1.37
C PHE A 85 9.73 5.04 1.70
N ASN A 86 9.18 4.04 2.39
CA ASN A 86 9.93 2.82 2.72
C ASN A 86 10.23 1.97 1.48
N LEU A 87 9.31 1.91 0.51
CA LEU A 87 9.58 1.28 -0.78
C LEU A 87 10.69 2.01 -1.54
N ALA A 88 10.68 3.35 -1.54
CA ALA A 88 11.72 4.15 -2.17
C ALA A 88 13.10 3.88 -1.55
N LYS A 89 13.20 3.73 -0.22
CA LYS A 89 14.45 3.32 0.45
C LYS A 89 14.93 1.95 -0.01
N ALA A 90 14.04 0.96 -0.04
CA ALA A 90 14.39 -0.40 -0.47
C ALA A 90 14.85 -0.43 -1.93
N ALA A 91 14.14 0.27 -2.82
CA ALA A 91 14.51 0.41 -4.22
C ALA A 91 15.88 1.09 -4.36
N THR A 92 16.15 2.16 -3.60
CA THR A 92 17.45 2.84 -3.60
C THR A 92 18.59 1.90 -3.21
N ILE A 93 18.39 1.12 -2.14
CA ILE A 93 19.38 0.15 -1.66
C ILE A 93 19.67 -0.88 -2.77
N ALA A 94 18.63 -1.47 -3.33
CA ALA A 94 18.77 -2.53 -4.32
C ALA A 94 19.34 -2.05 -5.65
N VAL A 95 18.98 -0.85 -6.11
CA VAL A 95 19.53 -0.24 -7.33
C VAL A 95 21.01 0.08 -7.18
N ARG A 96 21.40 0.76 -6.07
CA ARG A 96 22.82 1.05 -5.81
C ARG A 96 23.65 -0.21 -5.70
N TYR A 97 23.15 -1.21 -4.98
CA TYR A 97 23.82 -2.50 -4.89
C TYR A 97 23.95 -3.18 -6.26
N SER A 98 22.90 -3.11 -7.09
CA SER A 98 22.90 -3.72 -8.42
C SER A 98 23.86 -3.04 -9.39
N ALA A 99 24.12 -1.74 -9.21
CA ALA A 99 25.14 -1.00 -9.95
C ALA A 99 26.57 -1.35 -9.49
N VAL A 100 26.78 -1.85 -8.27
CA VAL A 100 28.13 -2.23 -7.79
C VAL A 100 28.40 -3.72 -7.98
N ARG A 101 27.38 -4.56 -7.79
CA ARG A 101 27.51 -6.01 -7.83
C ARG A 101 27.70 -6.48 -9.27
N ARG A 102 28.76 -7.25 -9.50
CA ARG A 102 28.99 -8.02 -10.73
C ARG A 102 28.81 -9.50 -10.43
N GLN A 103 28.14 -10.22 -11.32
CA GLN A 103 27.93 -11.66 -11.20
C GLN A 103 27.57 -12.28 -12.54
N SER A 104 28.07 -13.50 -12.77
CA SER A 104 27.79 -14.36 -13.93
C SER A 104 28.41 -13.83 -15.23
N GLN A 105 28.51 -14.70 -16.23
CA GLN A 105 29.09 -14.38 -17.53
C GLN A 105 28.10 -14.77 -18.63
N PRO A 106 27.26 -13.84 -19.11
CA PRO A 106 26.28 -14.12 -20.16
C PRO A 106 26.97 -14.42 -21.50
N LYS A 107 28.18 -13.89 -21.71
CA LYS A 107 29.03 -14.18 -22.85
C LYS A 107 30.36 -14.77 -22.38
N PRO A 108 30.77 -15.95 -22.88
CA PRO A 108 32.06 -16.53 -22.52
C PRO A 108 33.23 -15.59 -22.87
N GLY A 109 34.16 -15.40 -21.93
CA GLY A 109 35.37 -14.60 -22.14
C GLY A 109 35.20 -13.09 -21.91
N GLU A 110 34.00 -12.59 -21.65
CA GLU A 110 33.76 -11.21 -21.22
C GLU A 110 33.81 -11.07 -19.69
N PRO A 111 34.21 -9.91 -19.13
CA PRO A 111 34.14 -9.68 -17.69
C PRO A 111 32.70 -9.72 -17.18
N GLU A 112 32.51 -10.08 -15.92
CA GLU A 112 31.18 -10.12 -15.31
C GLU A 112 30.52 -8.72 -15.36
N PRO A 113 29.35 -8.56 -16.01
CA PRO A 113 28.66 -7.28 -16.09
C PRO A 113 28.07 -6.91 -14.72
N GLN A 114 27.63 -5.65 -14.58
CA GLN A 114 26.86 -5.26 -13.40
C GLN A 114 25.55 -6.03 -13.42
N ILE A 115 25.05 -6.47 -12.27
CA ILE A 115 23.79 -7.21 -12.25
C ILE A 115 22.61 -6.33 -12.70
N LEU A 116 22.74 -5.01 -12.61
CA LEU A 116 21.77 -4.05 -13.15
C LEU A 116 21.66 -4.11 -14.68
N ASP A 117 22.65 -4.67 -15.39
CA ASP A 117 22.63 -4.78 -16.86
C ASP A 117 21.67 -5.87 -17.36
N TYR A 118 21.25 -6.80 -16.48
CA TYR A 118 20.30 -7.85 -16.84
C TYR A 118 18.86 -7.30 -16.91
N PRO A 119 18.11 -7.54 -18.01
CA PRO A 119 16.73 -7.09 -18.13
C PRO A 119 15.81 -7.61 -17.01
N THR A 120 16.08 -8.81 -16.50
CA THR A 120 15.33 -9.40 -15.38
C THR A 120 15.57 -8.67 -14.06
N GLN A 121 16.77 -8.14 -13.83
CA GLN A 121 17.06 -7.31 -12.66
C GLN A 121 16.42 -5.93 -12.81
N GLN A 122 16.48 -5.35 -14.01
CA GLN A 122 15.83 -4.07 -14.32
C GLN A 122 14.32 -4.18 -14.10
N HIS A 123 13.66 -5.21 -14.63
CA HIS A 123 12.23 -5.45 -14.43
C HIS A 123 11.85 -5.40 -12.94
N LYS A 124 12.60 -6.11 -12.08
CA LYS A 124 12.35 -6.09 -10.64
C LYS A 124 12.47 -4.67 -10.06
N LEU A 125 13.54 -3.95 -10.40
CA LEU A 125 13.90 -2.70 -9.72
C LEU A 125 13.16 -1.48 -10.27
N PHE A 126 12.96 -1.38 -11.58
CA PHE A 126 12.30 -0.24 -12.20
C PHE A 126 10.82 -0.21 -11.86
N ILE A 127 10.17 -1.37 -11.71
CA ILE A 127 8.81 -1.44 -11.19
C ILE A 127 8.75 -1.01 -9.71
N CYS A 128 9.76 -1.34 -8.89
CA CYS A 128 9.84 -0.81 -7.52
C CYS A 128 9.94 0.73 -7.51
N ILE A 129 10.78 1.32 -8.36
CA ILE A 129 10.93 2.78 -8.47
C ILE A 129 9.63 3.43 -8.94
N ALA A 130 9.05 2.93 -10.04
CA ALA A 130 7.83 3.48 -10.62
C ALA A 130 6.67 3.39 -9.61
N THR A 131 6.56 2.28 -8.87
CA THR A 131 5.55 2.12 -7.82
C THR A 131 5.80 3.06 -6.65
N ALA A 132 7.03 3.21 -6.16
CA ALA A 132 7.34 4.16 -5.09
C ALA A 132 6.91 5.59 -5.46
N HIS A 133 7.17 6.00 -6.71
CA HIS A 133 6.79 7.31 -7.22
C HIS A 133 5.26 7.44 -7.38
N ALA A 134 4.60 6.43 -7.94
CA ALA A 134 3.14 6.38 -8.08
C ALA A 134 2.45 6.54 -6.72
N LEU A 135 2.90 5.78 -5.71
CA LEU A 135 2.34 5.83 -4.36
C LEU A 135 2.64 7.17 -3.67
N GLN A 136 3.83 7.75 -3.88
CA GLN A 136 4.17 9.06 -3.32
C GLN A 136 3.26 10.17 -3.85
N LEU A 137 3.09 10.25 -5.17
CA LEU A 137 2.24 11.28 -5.78
C LEU A 137 0.75 11.04 -5.48
N THR A 138 0.31 9.79 -5.45
CA THR A 138 -1.05 9.43 -5.03
C THR A 138 -1.29 9.79 -3.56
N GLY A 139 -0.32 9.58 -2.68
CA GLY A 139 -0.39 10.00 -1.28
C GLY A 139 -0.50 11.51 -1.11
N LEU A 140 0.27 12.30 -1.87
CA LEU A 140 0.18 13.77 -1.87
C LEU A 140 -1.16 14.28 -2.43
N TRP A 141 -1.70 13.62 -3.45
CA TRP A 141 -3.05 13.89 -3.93
C TRP A 141 -4.10 13.57 -2.87
N LEU A 142 -4.02 12.40 -2.23
CA LEU A 142 -4.93 12.00 -1.17
C LEU A 142 -4.87 12.94 0.04
N TRP A 143 -3.68 13.44 0.40
CA TRP A 143 -3.50 14.42 1.46
C TRP A 143 -4.25 15.72 1.19
N ARG A 144 -4.14 16.27 -0.04
CA ARG A 144 -4.88 17.47 -0.42
C ARG A 144 -6.39 17.23 -0.43
N THR A 145 -6.84 16.06 -0.87
CA THR A 145 -8.26 15.66 -0.77
C THR A 145 -8.72 15.62 0.68
N PHE A 146 -7.91 15.04 1.58
CA PHE A 146 -8.18 15.00 3.02
C PHE A 146 -8.26 16.40 3.63
N GLU A 147 -7.33 17.30 3.32
CA GLU A 147 -7.35 18.69 3.81
C GLU A 147 -8.60 19.45 3.35
N ALA A 148 -8.98 19.29 2.08
CA ALA A 148 -10.19 19.91 1.53
C ALA A 148 -11.46 19.42 2.24
N VAL A 149 -11.60 18.11 2.42
CA VAL A 149 -12.75 17.53 3.13
C VAL A 149 -12.78 17.94 4.60
N LEU A 150 -11.63 18.02 5.28
CA LEU A 150 -11.57 18.55 6.64
C LEU A 150 -12.02 20.01 6.71
N ALA A 151 -11.64 20.83 5.73
CA ALA A 151 -12.08 22.23 5.66
C ALA A 151 -13.61 22.33 5.48
N ASP A 152 -14.21 21.45 4.68
CA ASP A 152 -15.66 21.37 4.49
C ASP A 152 -16.38 20.87 5.75
N MET A 153 -15.81 19.87 6.44
CA MET A 153 -16.33 19.37 7.71
C MET A 153 -16.38 20.45 8.79
N ARG A 154 -15.38 21.34 8.85
CA ARG A 154 -15.39 22.50 9.77
C ARG A 154 -16.53 23.47 9.49
N LYS A 155 -17.03 23.51 8.24
CA LYS A 155 -18.21 24.29 7.83
C LYS A 155 -19.52 23.52 7.99
N GLY A 156 -19.48 22.27 8.47
CA GLY A 156 -20.64 21.40 8.65
C GLY A 156 -21.05 20.58 7.43
N ASN A 157 -20.30 20.66 6.32
CA ASN A 157 -20.52 19.82 5.15
C ASN A 157 -19.79 18.47 5.30
N THR A 158 -20.52 17.36 5.19
CA THR A 158 -19.97 16.01 5.35
C THR A 158 -20.23 15.10 4.15
N ASP A 159 -20.63 15.67 3.02
CA ASP A 159 -21.08 14.91 1.85
C ASP A 159 -19.94 14.14 1.17
N SER A 160 -18.73 14.69 1.20
CA SER A 160 -17.51 14.08 0.63
C SER A 160 -16.83 13.08 1.58
N LEU A 161 -17.25 12.99 2.84
CA LEU A 161 -16.61 12.12 3.84
C LEU A 161 -16.70 10.62 3.49
N PRO A 162 -17.84 10.08 3.01
CA PRO A 162 -17.93 8.67 2.61
C PRO A 162 -16.97 8.31 1.47
N GLU A 163 -16.80 9.20 0.50
CA GLU A 163 -15.87 9.01 -0.62
C GLU A 163 -14.42 9.00 -0.11
N LEU A 164 -14.04 9.99 0.70
CA LEU A 164 -12.71 10.04 1.31
C LEU A 164 -12.40 8.80 2.17
N HIS A 165 -13.38 8.32 2.94
CA HIS A 165 -13.21 7.11 3.73
C HIS A 165 -12.97 5.89 2.83
N ALA A 166 -13.77 5.69 1.79
CA ALA A 166 -13.60 4.57 0.87
C ALA A 166 -12.24 4.63 0.15
N LEU A 167 -11.87 5.82 -0.34
CA LEU A 167 -10.62 6.07 -1.03
C LEU A 167 -9.39 5.84 -0.14
N SER A 168 -9.39 6.40 1.08
CA SER A 168 -8.30 6.19 2.04
C SER A 168 -8.18 4.72 2.47
N SER A 169 -9.31 4.00 2.62
CA SER A 169 -9.32 2.57 2.93
C SER A 169 -8.66 1.73 1.83
N CYS A 170 -9.07 1.87 0.57
CA CYS A 170 -8.51 1.07 -0.51
C CYS A 170 -7.06 1.45 -0.81
N LEU A 171 -6.71 2.74 -0.81
CA LEU A 171 -5.34 3.20 -1.03
C LEU A 171 -4.40 2.71 0.06
N LYS A 172 -4.80 2.76 1.34
CA LYS A 172 -3.99 2.19 2.41
C LYS A 172 -3.79 0.70 2.20
N ALA A 173 -4.85 -0.06 1.92
CA ALA A 173 -4.76 -1.50 1.71
C ALA A 173 -3.80 -1.86 0.56
N VAL A 174 -4.01 -1.27 -0.63
CA VAL A 174 -3.23 -1.60 -1.83
C VAL A 174 -1.79 -1.08 -1.74
N SER A 175 -1.57 0.15 -1.28
CA SER A 175 -0.23 0.74 -1.20
C SER A 175 0.67 -0.02 -0.23
N THR A 176 0.15 -0.39 0.94
CA THR A 176 0.91 -1.16 1.94
C THR A 176 1.18 -2.59 1.47
N SER A 177 0.24 -3.20 0.75
CA SER A 177 0.40 -4.51 0.12
C SER A 177 1.52 -4.51 -0.92
N ASP A 178 1.47 -3.57 -1.85
CA ASP A 178 2.46 -3.44 -2.92
C ASP A 178 3.84 -3.15 -2.35
N SER A 179 3.94 -2.18 -1.45
CA SER A 179 5.21 -1.84 -0.84
C SER A 179 5.80 -3.03 -0.10
N ALA A 180 5.01 -3.82 0.64
CA ALA A 180 5.52 -5.03 1.31
C ALA A 180 6.07 -6.04 0.29
N ALA A 181 5.32 -6.34 -0.78
CA ALA A 181 5.75 -7.28 -1.81
C ALA A 181 7.01 -6.81 -2.55
N LEU A 182 7.07 -5.53 -2.92
CA LEU A 182 8.18 -4.96 -3.69
C LEU A 182 9.43 -4.71 -2.86
N ILE A 183 9.30 -4.41 -1.56
CA ILE A 183 10.46 -4.38 -0.65
C ILE A 183 11.10 -5.77 -0.55
N GLU A 184 10.29 -6.83 -0.51
CA GLU A 184 10.81 -8.19 -0.51
C GLU A 184 11.45 -8.57 -1.86
N GLN A 185 10.91 -8.08 -2.99
CA GLN A 185 11.59 -8.18 -4.28
C GLN A 185 12.94 -7.45 -4.30
N CYS A 186 13.04 -6.27 -3.69
CA CYS A 186 14.33 -5.57 -3.52
C CYS A 186 15.31 -6.41 -2.68
N ARG A 187 14.82 -7.11 -1.65
CA ARG A 187 15.63 -8.04 -0.85
C ARG A 187 16.16 -9.20 -1.69
N PHE A 188 15.31 -9.84 -2.49
CA PHE A 188 15.72 -10.89 -3.41
C PHE A 188 16.70 -10.41 -4.48
N ALA A 189 16.51 -9.19 -4.99
CA ALA A 189 17.38 -8.57 -5.99
C ALA A 189 18.82 -8.35 -5.47
N CYS A 190 19.01 -8.25 -4.15
CA CYS A 190 20.33 -8.15 -3.51
C CYS A 190 20.99 -9.52 -3.21
N GLY A 191 20.37 -10.63 -3.60
CA GLY A 191 20.88 -11.99 -3.34
C GLY A 191 21.10 -12.27 -1.85
N GLY A 192 22.12 -13.07 -1.54
CA GLY A 192 22.44 -13.47 -0.16
C GLY A 192 22.72 -12.28 0.77
N HIS A 193 23.37 -11.22 0.28
CA HIS A 193 23.65 -10.03 1.09
C HIS A 193 22.38 -9.26 1.47
N GLY A 194 21.30 -9.35 0.67
CA GLY A 194 20.01 -8.76 1.00
C GLY A 194 19.36 -9.37 2.25
N TYR A 195 19.77 -10.58 2.66
CA TYR A 195 19.27 -11.22 3.88
C TYR A 195 19.92 -10.65 5.15
N MET A 196 21.09 -10.02 5.04
CA MET A 196 21.82 -9.49 6.19
C MET A 196 21.06 -8.31 6.82
N MET A 197 21.05 -8.21 8.15
CA MET A 197 20.47 -7.06 8.86
C MET A 197 21.13 -5.74 8.46
N SER A 198 22.43 -5.77 8.14
CA SER A 198 23.19 -4.61 7.64
C SER A 198 22.74 -4.10 6.28
N SER A 199 21.91 -4.85 5.53
CA SER A 199 21.26 -4.37 4.31
C SER A 199 20.06 -3.47 4.60
N ASN A 200 19.51 -3.53 5.82
CA ASN A 200 18.27 -2.89 6.27
C ASN A 200 16.97 -3.34 5.55
N LEU A 201 17.06 -4.14 4.49
CA LEU A 201 15.88 -4.62 3.74
C LEU A 201 14.93 -5.49 4.59
N PRO A 202 15.42 -6.43 5.44
CA PRO A 202 14.54 -7.19 6.33
C PRO A 202 13.76 -6.31 7.32
N LEU A 203 14.38 -5.24 7.82
CA LEU A 203 13.73 -4.33 8.77
C LEU A 203 12.67 -3.46 8.08
N LEU A 204 12.97 -2.95 6.89
CA LEU A 204 12.00 -2.21 6.07
C LEU A 204 10.79 -3.09 5.73
N TYR A 205 11.03 -4.35 5.36
CA TYR A 205 9.95 -5.32 5.09
C TYR A 205 9.08 -5.56 6.34
N SER A 206 9.72 -5.81 7.49
CA SER A 206 9.02 -6.02 8.77
C SER A 206 8.14 -4.84 9.17
N PHE A 207 8.63 -3.61 8.99
CA PHE A 207 7.84 -2.41 9.25
C PHE A 207 6.62 -2.29 8.31
N VAL A 208 6.85 -2.40 7.00
CA VAL A 208 5.78 -2.20 6.01
C VAL A 208 4.75 -3.32 6.06
N THR A 209 5.15 -4.57 6.29
CA THR A 209 4.16 -5.66 6.41
C THR A 209 3.24 -5.51 7.62
N ALA A 210 3.68 -4.86 8.71
CA ALA A 210 2.81 -4.56 9.84
C ALA A 210 1.71 -3.56 9.46
N THR A 211 2.03 -2.60 8.58
CA THR A 211 1.08 -1.58 8.09
C THR A 211 -0.06 -2.17 7.28
N ARG A 212 0.06 -3.41 6.79
CA ARG A 212 -1.04 -4.15 6.15
C ARG A 212 -2.15 -4.56 7.12
N THR A 213 -1.85 -4.61 8.42
CA THR A 213 -2.77 -5.13 9.46
C THR A 213 -3.34 -4.03 10.35
N TYR A 214 -2.49 -3.16 10.90
CA TYR A 214 -2.98 -2.11 11.81
C TYR A 214 -3.72 -1.02 11.04
N GLU A 215 -4.58 -0.24 11.73
CA GLU A 215 -5.43 0.80 11.11
C GLU A 215 -6.38 0.28 10.01
N GLY A 216 -6.67 -1.02 10.08
CA GLY A 216 -7.59 -1.77 9.22
C GLY A 216 -6.88 -2.86 8.43
N ASP A 217 -7.34 -4.10 8.58
CA ASP A 217 -6.89 -5.23 7.78
C ASP A 217 -7.15 -5.00 6.28
N TYR A 218 -6.24 -5.49 5.43
CA TYR A 218 -6.31 -5.37 3.98
C TYR A 218 -7.69 -5.76 3.40
N THR A 219 -8.20 -6.93 3.78
CA THR A 219 -9.47 -7.45 3.26
C THR A 219 -10.64 -6.63 3.80
N VAL A 220 -10.61 -6.30 5.09
CA VAL A 220 -11.67 -5.50 5.73
C VAL A 220 -11.78 -4.10 5.10
N LEU A 221 -10.66 -3.44 4.82
CA LEU A 221 -10.65 -2.12 4.18
C LEU A 221 -11.17 -2.17 2.74
N LEU A 222 -10.82 -3.20 1.98
CA LEU A 222 -11.38 -3.41 0.65
C LEU A 222 -12.88 -3.70 0.71
N LEU A 223 -13.37 -4.47 1.69
CA LEU A 223 -14.80 -4.69 1.88
C LEU A 223 -15.56 -3.42 2.32
N GLN A 224 -14.93 -2.53 3.10
CA GLN A 224 -15.49 -1.20 3.39
C GLN A 224 -15.63 -0.35 2.13
N THR A 225 -14.60 -0.39 1.27
CA THR A 225 -14.63 0.28 -0.04
C THR A 225 -15.72 -0.32 -0.93
N ALA A 226 -15.87 -1.65 -0.94
CA ALA A 226 -16.88 -2.34 -1.73
C ALA A 226 -18.31 -1.87 -1.41
N ARG A 227 -18.63 -1.62 -0.14
CA ARG A 227 -19.94 -1.09 0.27
C ARG A 227 -20.23 0.27 -0.36
N PHE A 228 -19.22 1.15 -0.39
CA PHE A 228 -19.33 2.44 -1.06
C PHE A 228 -19.51 2.26 -2.57
N LEU A 229 -18.73 1.37 -3.20
CA LEU A 229 -18.76 1.13 -4.65
C LEU A 229 -20.07 0.51 -5.14
N VAL A 230 -20.65 -0.45 -4.41
CA VAL A 230 -21.96 -1.04 -4.74
C VAL A 230 -23.06 0.03 -4.67
N LYS A 231 -23.04 0.87 -3.63
CA LYS A 231 -23.98 1.99 -3.52
C LYS A 231 -23.79 3.01 -4.66
N ALA A 232 -22.55 3.32 -5.02
CA ALA A 232 -22.25 4.21 -6.14
C ALA A 232 -22.71 3.61 -7.48
N TRP A 233 -22.62 2.29 -7.65
CA TRP A 233 -23.16 1.59 -8.82
C TRP A 233 -24.68 1.70 -8.91
N GLU A 234 -25.41 1.51 -7.82
CA GLU A 234 -26.87 1.69 -7.79
C GLU A 234 -27.27 3.15 -8.10
N GLN A 235 -26.47 4.13 -7.66
CA GLN A 235 -26.65 5.53 -8.03
C GLN A 235 -26.42 5.74 -9.53
N ALA A 236 -25.39 5.12 -10.11
CA ALA A 236 -25.10 5.19 -11.54
C ALA A 236 -26.23 4.59 -12.37
N GLU A 237 -26.74 3.41 -11.99
CA GLU A 237 -27.87 2.74 -12.64
C GLU A 237 -29.17 3.57 -12.57
N SER A 238 -29.33 4.36 -11.51
CA SER A 238 -30.49 5.25 -11.33
C SER A 238 -30.29 6.65 -11.92
N GLY A 239 -29.19 6.91 -12.64
CA GLY A 239 -28.92 8.19 -13.28
C GLY A 239 -28.64 9.33 -12.30
N LYS A 240 -28.27 9.02 -11.05
CA LYS A 240 -27.92 10.03 -10.04
C LYS A 240 -26.52 10.56 -10.28
N VAL A 241 -26.28 11.80 -9.85
CA VAL A 241 -24.95 12.41 -9.88
C VAL A 241 -24.02 11.65 -8.96
N LEU A 242 -22.86 11.25 -9.49
CA LEU A 242 -21.81 10.52 -8.79
C LEU A 242 -20.72 11.48 -8.31
N THR A 243 -20.02 11.09 -7.25
CA THR A 243 -18.84 11.83 -6.81
C THR A 243 -17.65 11.60 -7.75
N PRO A 244 -16.66 12.52 -7.80
CA PRO A 244 -15.64 12.52 -8.84
C PRO A 244 -14.84 11.22 -8.99
N THR A 245 -14.49 10.54 -7.89
CA THR A 245 -13.64 9.33 -7.95
C THR A 245 -14.38 8.09 -8.48
N VAL A 246 -15.71 8.14 -8.55
CA VAL A 246 -16.55 7.06 -9.09
C VAL A 246 -17.39 7.50 -10.29
N ALA A 247 -17.17 8.71 -10.80
CA ALA A 247 -17.91 9.23 -11.96
C ALA A 247 -17.79 8.33 -13.20
N TYR A 248 -16.67 7.62 -13.35
CA TYR A 248 -16.43 6.67 -14.43
C TYR A 248 -17.44 5.50 -14.47
N LEU A 249 -18.14 5.21 -13.36
CA LEU A 249 -19.17 4.18 -13.31
C LEU A 249 -20.35 4.50 -14.25
N ALA A 250 -20.64 5.79 -14.46
CA ALA A 250 -21.75 6.23 -15.30
C ALA A 250 -21.63 5.73 -16.75
N SER A 251 -20.44 5.81 -17.36
CA SER A 251 -20.20 5.29 -18.72
C SER A 251 -20.52 3.81 -18.85
N THR A 252 -20.13 3.01 -17.85
CA THR A 252 -20.40 1.56 -17.88
C THR A 252 -21.88 1.27 -17.60
N ALA A 253 -22.53 2.02 -16.71
CA ALA A 253 -23.97 1.91 -16.45
C ALA A 253 -24.80 2.29 -17.70
N ALA A 254 -24.32 3.27 -18.49
CA ALA A 254 -24.88 3.64 -19.79
C ALA A 254 -24.57 2.63 -20.91
N LYS A 255 -23.87 1.53 -20.62
CA LYS A 255 -23.46 0.48 -21.56
C LYS A 255 -22.55 0.99 -22.69
N GLU A 256 -21.77 2.03 -22.42
CA GLU A 256 -20.73 2.48 -23.35
C GLU A 256 -19.65 1.41 -23.49
N LYS A 257 -19.23 1.14 -24.73
CA LYS A 257 -18.16 0.18 -25.00
C LYS A 257 -16.81 0.83 -24.73
N ALA A 258 -16.09 0.32 -23.74
CA ALA A 258 -14.70 0.70 -23.53
C ALA A 258 -13.81 0.13 -24.64
N VAL A 259 -12.87 0.94 -25.13
CA VAL A 259 -11.93 0.58 -26.19
C VAL A 259 -10.52 0.80 -25.67
N TRP A 260 -9.65 -0.19 -25.88
CA TRP A 260 -8.23 -0.07 -25.55
C TRP A 260 -7.57 1.06 -26.33
N SER A 261 -6.70 1.80 -25.67
CA SER A 261 -5.79 2.76 -26.31
C SER A 261 -4.48 2.78 -25.55
N ASP A 262 -3.37 2.73 -26.28
CA ASP A 262 -2.00 2.78 -25.73
C ASP A 262 -1.64 4.15 -25.14
N SER A 263 -2.51 5.16 -25.28
CA SER A 263 -2.35 6.42 -24.56
C SER A 263 -2.58 6.22 -23.06
N ALA A 264 -1.89 7.02 -22.23
CA ALA A 264 -2.06 6.93 -20.78
C ALA A 264 -3.52 7.11 -20.34
N ASP A 265 -4.22 8.11 -20.88
CA ASP A 265 -5.65 8.32 -20.61
C ASP A 265 -6.51 7.15 -21.11
N GLY A 266 -6.13 6.53 -22.23
CA GLY A 266 -6.76 5.31 -22.75
C GLY A 266 -6.63 4.12 -21.81
N MET A 267 -5.43 3.88 -21.29
CA MET A 267 -5.16 2.85 -20.29
C MET A 267 -5.91 3.12 -18.99
N ILE A 268 -5.93 4.36 -18.50
CA ILE A 268 -6.68 4.77 -17.31
C ILE A 268 -8.18 4.50 -17.48
N ARG A 269 -8.77 4.90 -18.61
CA ARG A 269 -10.18 4.59 -18.92
C ARG A 269 -10.44 3.09 -18.98
N SER A 270 -9.48 2.31 -19.49
CA SER A 270 -9.59 0.85 -19.54
C SER A 270 -9.57 0.23 -18.14
N PHE A 271 -8.70 0.70 -17.23
CA PHE A 271 -8.71 0.26 -15.83
C PHE A 271 -9.99 0.67 -15.10
N GLN A 272 -10.50 1.87 -15.37
CA GLN A 272 -11.80 2.32 -14.86
C GLN A 272 -12.94 1.43 -15.36
N ALA A 273 -12.95 1.06 -16.65
CA ALA A 273 -13.92 0.11 -17.21
C ALA A 273 -13.82 -1.28 -16.55
N VAL A 274 -12.60 -1.77 -16.29
CA VAL A 274 -12.40 -3.03 -15.55
C VAL A 274 -12.98 -2.95 -14.14
N ALA A 275 -12.69 -1.86 -13.42
CA ALA A 275 -13.24 -1.65 -12.08
C ALA A 275 -14.77 -1.61 -12.12
N ALA A 276 -15.35 -0.83 -13.03
CA ALA A 276 -16.80 -0.71 -13.20
C ALA A 276 -17.46 -2.05 -13.54
N GLY A 277 -16.89 -2.81 -14.49
CA GLY A 277 -17.39 -4.13 -14.88
C GLY A 277 -17.35 -5.16 -13.75
N LYS A 278 -16.28 -5.14 -12.91
CA LYS A 278 -16.22 -5.98 -11.71
C LYS A 278 -17.27 -5.59 -10.67
N ILE A 279 -17.48 -4.28 -10.44
CA ILE A 279 -18.50 -3.77 -9.51
C ILE A 279 -19.90 -4.16 -10.01
N ALA A 280 -20.19 -3.95 -11.30
CA ALA A 280 -21.44 -4.34 -11.94
C ALA A 280 -21.74 -5.83 -11.76
N ALA A 281 -20.76 -6.70 -12.05
CA ALA A 281 -20.89 -8.14 -11.89
C ALA A 281 -21.12 -8.54 -10.41
N CYS A 282 -20.54 -7.83 -9.45
CA CYS A 282 -20.82 -8.06 -8.03
C CYS A 282 -22.26 -7.67 -7.68
N SER A 283 -22.70 -6.48 -8.09
CA SER A 283 -24.06 -5.99 -7.86
C SER A 283 -25.11 -6.92 -8.48
N GLU A 284 -24.88 -7.39 -9.71
CA GLU A 284 -25.75 -8.37 -10.37
C GLU A 284 -25.78 -9.71 -9.64
N ASN A 285 -24.62 -10.20 -9.18
CA ASN A 285 -24.56 -11.44 -8.40
C ASN A 285 -25.33 -11.34 -7.08
N ILE A 286 -25.21 -10.22 -6.36
CA ILE A 286 -25.96 -9.97 -5.12
C ILE A 286 -27.47 -9.95 -5.43
N LYS A 287 -27.90 -9.17 -6.42
CA LYS A 287 -29.31 -9.12 -6.86
C LYS A 287 -29.84 -10.49 -7.26
N ARG A 288 -29.03 -11.30 -7.96
CA ARG A 288 -29.38 -12.67 -8.37
C ARG A 288 -29.59 -13.59 -7.17
N LEU A 289 -28.70 -13.55 -6.17
CA LEU A 289 -28.81 -14.37 -4.96
C LEU A 289 -30.01 -13.94 -4.09
N THR A 290 -30.24 -12.64 -3.94
CA THR A 290 -31.42 -12.16 -3.20
C THR A 290 -32.73 -12.58 -3.87
N LYS A 291 -32.78 -12.65 -5.21
CA LYS A 291 -33.94 -13.18 -5.94
C LYS A 291 -34.23 -14.66 -5.67
N THR A 292 -33.26 -15.46 -5.22
CA THR A 292 -33.51 -16.86 -4.83
C THR A 292 -34.08 -16.98 -3.40
N GLY A 293 -34.42 -15.88 -2.75
CA GLY A 293 -34.93 -15.85 -1.37
C GLY A 293 -33.85 -15.72 -0.29
N MET A 294 -32.59 -15.54 -0.68
CA MET A 294 -31.48 -15.34 0.26
C MET A 294 -31.53 -13.94 0.89
N SER A 295 -31.12 -13.82 2.16
CA SER A 295 -30.93 -12.52 2.81
C SER A 295 -29.88 -11.67 2.08
N LEU A 296 -29.95 -10.35 2.23
CA LEU A 296 -28.95 -9.45 1.63
C LEU A 296 -27.56 -9.70 2.25
N GLU A 297 -27.53 -9.96 3.55
CA GLU A 297 -26.33 -10.25 4.32
C GLU A 297 -25.62 -11.50 3.82
N ASP A 298 -26.36 -12.59 3.60
CA ASP A 298 -25.78 -13.85 3.09
C ASP A 298 -25.33 -13.70 1.63
N ALA A 299 -26.15 -13.02 0.80
CA ALA A 299 -25.80 -12.74 -0.59
C ALA A 299 -24.54 -11.87 -0.70
N TRP A 300 -24.38 -10.89 0.20
CA TRP A 300 -23.19 -10.08 0.35
C TRP A 300 -21.98 -10.94 0.76
N GLN A 301 -22.12 -11.76 1.79
CA GLN A 301 -21.06 -12.64 2.29
C GLN A 301 -20.52 -13.56 1.20
N LEU A 302 -21.41 -14.21 0.43
CA LEU A 302 -21.04 -15.06 -0.71
C LEU A 302 -20.39 -14.30 -1.88
N SER A 303 -20.49 -12.98 -1.89
CA SER A 303 -19.90 -12.11 -2.93
C SER A 303 -18.59 -11.45 -2.49
N THR A 304 -18.17 -11.61 -1.23
CA THR A 304 -17.03 -10.89 -0.63
C THR A 304 -15.72 -11.02 -1.40
N VAL A 305 -15.38 -12.23 -1.89
CA VAL A 305 -14.16 -12.45 -2.69
C VAL A 305 -14.16 -11.59 -3.96
N ARG A 306 -15.31 -11.50 -4.65
CA ARG A 306 -15.44 -10.68 -5.86
C ARG A 306 -15.46 -9.18 -5.52
N LEU A 307 -16.07 -8.81 -4.41
CA LEU A 307 -16.13 -7.44 -3.91
C LEU A 307 -14.75 -6.89 -3.52
N VAL A 308 -13.89 -7.73 -2.94
CA VAL A 308 -12.48 -7.41 -2.67
C VAL A 308 -11.75 -7.13 -3.99
N ALA A 309 -11.87 -8.02 -4.97
CA ALA A 309 -11.23 -7.84 -6.27
C ALA A 309 -11.76 -6.59 -7.04
N ALA A 310 -13.05 -6.28 -6.91
CA ALA A 310 -13.64 -5.07 -7.48
C ALA A 310 -13.09 -3.79 -6.82
N SER A 311 -12.90 -3.82 -5.50
CA SER A 311 -12.36 -2.69 -4.74
C SER A 311 -10.88 -2.47 -5.00
N GLU A 312 -10.11 -3.54 -5.17
CA GLU A 312 -8.72 -3.44 -5.60
C GLU A 312 -8.63 -2.85 -7.02
N ALA A 313 -9.44 -3.33 -7.97
CA ALA A 313 -9.46 -2.77 -9.33
C ALA A 313 -9.80 -1.28 -9.35
N HIS A 314 -10.77 -0.85 -8.53
CA HIS A 314 -11.07 0.58 -8.34
C HIS A 314 -9.84 1.34 -7.82
N CYS A 315 -9.20 0.84 -6.77
CA CYS A 315 -8.02 1.46 -6.19
C CYS A 315 -6.88 1.62 -7.20
N ARG A 316 -6.63 0.59 -8.02
CA ARG A 316 -5.60 0.58 -9.06
C ARG A 316 -5.87 1.63 -10.13
N ALA A 317 -7.13 1.74 -10.57
CA ALA A 317 -7.55 2.78 -11.49
C ALA A 317 -7.30 4.18 -10.91
N MET A 318 -7.58 4.38 -9.62
CA MET A 318 -7.32 5.65 -8.92
C MET A 318 -5.82 5.96 -8.80
N ILE A 319 -4.97 4.97 -8.49
CA ILE A 319 -3.52 5.17 -8.45
C ILE A 319 -2.99 5.56 -9.84
N CYS A 320 -3.41 4.85 -10.90
CA CYS A 320 -2.98 5.17 -12.27
C CYS A 320 -3.41 6.57 -12.70
N GLN A 321 -4.65 6.95 -12.41
CA GLN A 321 -5.18 8.28 -12.70
C GLN A 321 -4.46 9.37 -11.93
N ALA A 322 -4.36 9.23 -10.60
CA ALA A 322 -3.69 10.20 -9.75
C ALA A 322 -2.23 10.36 -10.15
N TYR A 323 -1.55 9.25 -10.45
CA TYR A 323 -0.15 9.29 -10.81
C TYR A 323 0.10 10.04 -12.13
N TRP A 324 -0.60 9.67 -13.21
CA TRP A 324 -0.44 10.31 -14.51
C TRP A 324 -0.78 11.81 -14.46
N HIS A 325 -1.89 12.17 -13.81
CA HIS A 325 -2.32 13.55 -13.68
C HIS A 325 -1.35 14.38 -12.84
N GLU A 326 -0.84 13.83 -11.73
CA GLU A 326 0.11 14.54 -10.88
C GLU A 326 1.47 14.72 -11.55
N VAL A 327 1.96 13.72 -12.28
CA VAL A 327 3.17 13.87 -13.11
C VAL A 327 2.96 14.98 -14.13
N THR A 328 1.86 14.96 -14.89
CA THR A 328 1.55 15.98 -15.89
C THR A 328 1.48 17.37 -15.27
N ARG A 329 0.79 17.51 -14.13
CA ARG A 329 0.62 18.77 -13.40
C ARG A 329 1.93 19.32 -12.86
N LEU A 330 2.75 18.47 -12.23
CA LEU A 330 3.99 18.90 -11.57
C LEU A 330 5.12 19.17 -12.55
N THR A 331 5.15 18.46 -13.67
CA THR A 331 6.21 18.60 -14.68
C THR A 331 5.94 19.68 -15.72
N ALA A 332 4.74 20.27 -15.73
CA ALA A 332 4.37 21.32 -16.68
C ALA A 332 5.33 22.52 -16.67
N SER A 333 5.93 22.84 -15.53
CA SER A 333 6.91 23.92 -15.36
C SER A 333 8.36 23.43 -15.19
N CYS A 334 8.61 22.12 -15.29
CA CYS A 334 9.95 21.54 -15.18
C CYS A 334 10.71 21.59 -16.52
N SER A 335 12.01 21.27 -16.47
CA SER A 335 12.81 21.10 -17.70
C SER A 335 12.30 19.92 -18.53
N ALA A 336 12.53 19.97 -19.85
CA ALA A 336 12.13 18.90 -20.77
C ALA A 336 12.67 17.51 -20.37
N ASN A 337 13.89 17.46 -19.84
CA ASN A 337 14.50 16.22 -19.36
C ASN A 337 13.76 15.66 -18.14
N VAL A 338 13.43 16.51 -17.15
CA VAL A 338 12.68 16.06 -15.96
C VAL A 338 11.30 15.56 -16.38
N LYS A 339 10.62 16.31 -17.26
CA LYS A 339 9.30 15.93 -17.77
C LYS A 339 9.34 14.56 -18.46
N LEU A 340 10.27 14.37 -19.41
CA LEU A 340 10.44 13.10 -20.14
C LEU A 340 10.62 11.92 -19.17
N VAL A 341 11.51 12.07 -18.19
CA VAL A 341 11.84 11.00 -17.25
C VAL A 341 10.65 10.62 -16.36
N MET A 342 9.91 11.62 -15.88
CA MET A 342 8.73 11.38 -15.04
C MET A 342 7.58 10.76 -15.85
N GLU A 343 7.39 11.20 -17.10
CA GLU A 343 6.40 10.60 -18.01
C GLU A 343 6.77 9.14 -18.33
N GLN A 344 8.05 8.83 -18.59
CA GLN A 344 8.51 7.45 -18.80
C GLN A 344 8.25 6.56 -17.59
N LEU A 345 8.53 7.03 -16.37
CA LEU A 345 8.21 6.28 -15.15
C LEU A 345 6.70 6.06 -14.98
N ALA A 346 5.89 7.07 -15.32
CA ALA A 346 4.44 6.96 -15.25
C ALA A 346 3.90 5.96 -16.28
N SER A 347 4.35 6.06 -17.52
CA SER A 347 4.03 5.10 -18.59
C SER A 347 4.46 3.69 -18.20
N LEU A 348 5.65 3.50 -17.63
CA LEU A 348 6.12 2.19 -17.18
C LEU A 348 5.17 1.57 -16.14
N TYR A 349 4.71 2.35 -15.16
CA TYR A 349 3.74 1.88 -14.16
C TYR A 349 2.40 1.49 -14.80
N LEU A 350 1.86 2.32 -15.69
CA LEU A 350 0.58 2.04 -16.37
C LEU A 350 0.68 0.77 -17.23
N VAL A 351 1.76 0.63 -18.01
CA VAL A 351 1.98 -0.53 -18.89
C VAL A 351 2.23 -1.80 -18.06
N TYR A 352 2.96 -1.72 -16.95
CA TYR A 352 3.11 -2.84 -16.02
C TYR A 352 1.75 -3.32 -15.50
N TRP A 353 0.88 -2.43 -15.03
CA TRP A 353 -0.45 -2.83 -14.58
C TRP A 353 -1.36 -3.31 -15.71
N ALA A 354 -1.16 -2.83 -16.94
CA ALA A 354 -1.84 -3.39 -18.10
C ALA A 354 -1.45 -4.86 -18.33
N LEU A 355 -0.16 -5.19 -18.19
CA LEU A 355 0.33 -6.57 -18.25
C LEU A 355 -0.28 -7.42 -17.14
N GLU A 356 -0.19 -6.97 -15.88
CA GLU A 356 -0.72 -7.71 -14.73
C GLU A 356 -2.24 -7.92 -14.81
N PHE A 357 -2.98 -6.97 -15.42
CA PHE A 357 -4.43 -7.06 -15.61
C PHE A 357 -4.87 -7.51 -17.00
N THR A 358 -3.98 -8.10 -17.80
CA THR A 358 -4.32 -8.56 -19.16
C THR A 358 -5.57 -9.44 -19.18
N GLY A 359 -5.71 -10.37 -18.23
CA GLY A 359 -6.89 -11.25 -18.15
C GLY A 359 -8.20 -10.50 -17.90
N ASP A 360 -8.18 -9.50 -17.03
CA ASP A 360 -9.35 -8.67 -16.75
C ASP A 360 -9.68 -7.72 -17.90
N LEU A 361 -8.64 -7.13 -18.52
CA LEU A 361 -8.77 -6.28 -19.70
C LEU A 361 -9.37 -7.06 -20.87
N LEU A 362 -8.90 -8.26 -21.16
CA LEU A 362 -9.46 -9.12 -22.22
C LEU A 362 -10.94 -9.44 -21.98
N ARG A 363 -11.31 -9.70 -20.73
CA ARG A 363 -12.69 -10.03 -20.36
C ARG A 363 -13.64 -8.85 -20.52
N ILE A 364 -13.19 -7.63 -20.28
CA ILE A 364 -14.03 -6.41 -20.28
C ILE A 364 -14.01 -5.69 -21.62
N LEU A 365 -12.86 -5.67 -22.31
CA LEU A 365 -12.66 -4.96 -23.57
C LEU A 365 -12.98 -5.79 -24.82
N HIS A 366 -13.41 -7.05 -24.63
CA HIS A 366 -13.96 -7.97 -25.63
C HIS A 366 -13.31 -7.82 -27.03
N SER A 367 -12.03 -8.22 -27.14
CA SER A 367 -11.19 -8.26 -28.36
C SER A 367 -10.40 -7.01 -28.78
N THR A 368 -10.61 -5.84 -28.18
CA THR A 368 -9.82 -4.63 -28.56
C THR A 368 -8.37 -4.64 -28.07
N LEU A 369 -8.04 -5.47 -27.07
CA LEU A 369 -6.66 -5.63 -26.59
C LEU A 369 -5.77 -6.45 -27.54
N GLY A 370 -6.33 -7.10 -28.57
CA GLY A 370 -5.59 -8.02 -29.45
C GLY A 370 -4.39 -7.41 -30.21
N ALA A 371 -4.22 -6.08 -30.17
CA ALA A 371 -3.09 -5.37 -30.74
C ALA A 371 -1.95 -5.06 -29.75
N TYR A 372 -2.13 -5.31 -28.44
CA TYR A 372 -1.10 -5.07 -27.44
C TYR A 372 -0.05 -6.20 -27.49
N ASP A 373 1.14 -5.90 -28.03
CA ASP A 373 2.18 -6.89 -28.32
C ASP A 373 3.27 -7.04 -27.24
N GLY A 374 3.13 -6.37 -26.10
CA GLY A 374 4.10 -6.39 -25.00
C GLY A 374 5.45 -5.71 -25.28
N ARG A 375 5.78 -5.39 -26.54
CA ARG A 375 7.06 -4.76 -26.94
C ARG A 375 7.18 -3.33 -26.43
N VAL A 376 6.06 -2.67 -26.14
CA VAL A 376 6.03 -1.36 -25.48
C VAL A 376 6.69 -1.42 -24.11
N TYR A 377 6.45 -2.49 -23.34
CA TYR A 377 7.04 -2.67 -22.02
C TYR A 377 8.56 -2.83 -22.09
N GLU A 378 9.04 -3.70 -22.98
CA GLU A 378 10.48 -3.92 -23.20
C GLU A 378 11.19 -2.63 -23.65
N ARG A 379 10.53 -1.84 -24.52
CA ARG A 379 11.05 -0.54 -24.96
C ARG A 379 11.14 0.47 -23.82
N LEU A 380 10.08 0.61 -23.03
CA LEU A 380 10.08 1.52 -21.87
C LEU A 380 11.14 1.13 -20.84
N MET A 381 11.33 -0.17 -20.62
CA MET A 381 12.41 -0.69 -19.77
C MET A 381 13.80 -0.33 -20.31
N ALA A 382 14.02 -0.49 -21.62
CA ALA A 382 15.27 -0.12 -22.27
C ALA A 382 15.52 1.39 -22.32
N GLU A 383 14.47 2.21 -22.35
CA GLU A 383 14.55 3.67 -22.29
C GLU A 383 14.82 4.18 -20.87
N ALA A 384 14.19 3.57 -19.85
CA ALA A 384 14.40 3.93 -18.44
C ALA A 384 15.87 3.77 -18.01
N LEU A 385 16.60 2.83 -18.61
CA LEU A 385 18.06 2.67 -18.44
C LEU A 385 18.88 3.89 -18.86
N LYS A 386 18.45 4.60 -19.91
CA LYS A 386 19.18 5.75 -20.48
C LYS A 386 18.93 7.03 -19.69
N SER A 387 17.96 7.00 -18.78
CA SER A 387 17.59 8.13 -17.94
C SER A 387 18.48 8.21 -16.69
N PRO A 388 18.87 9.42 -16.23
CA PRO A 388 19.63 9.62 -14.98
C PRO A 388 18.85 9.25 -13.69
N LEU A 389 17.72 8.54 -13.79
CA LEU A 389 16.97 7.96 -12.67
C LEU A 389 17.83 7.17 -11.69
N ASN A 390 18.95 6.61 -12.17
CA ASN A 390 19.83 5.73 -11.40
C ASN A 390 20.66 6.47 -10.33
N GLU A 391 20.83 7.80 -10.42
CA GLU A 391 21.83 8.49 -9.61
C GLU A 391 21.26 9.21 -8.37
N HIS A 392 19.96 9.54 -8.33
CA HIS A 392 19.41 10.48 -7.31
C HIS A 392 18.21 9.95 -6.51
N LEU A 393 18.10 8.63 -6.35
CA LEU A 393 17.13 8.04 -5.43
C LEU A 393 17.54 8.31 -3.96
N PHE A 394 16.62 8.93 -3.21
CA PHE A 394 16.61 9.25 -1.76
C PHE A 394 17.93 8.97 -0.99
N SER A 395 18.77 10.00 -0.77
CA SER A 395 20.13 9.79 -0.23
C SER A 395 20.29 9.91 1.28
N ARG A 396 19.35 10.53 2.01
CA ARG A 396 19.71 11.06 3.34
C ARG A 396 19.73 10.05 4.49
N ILE A 397 18.91 8.99 4.47
CA ILE A 397 18.86 8.02 5.59
C ILE A 397 18.43 6.61 5.09
N LEU A 398 19.39 5.76 4.72
CA LEU A 398 19.13 4.36 4.31
C LEU A 398 19.50 3.33 5.39
N HIS A 399 20.43 3.65 6.29
CA HIS A 399 21.00 2.73 7.29
C HIS A 399 21.42 1.37 6.71
N SER A 400 21.97 1.37 5.49
CA SER A 400 22.28 0.16 4.74
C SER A 400 23.72 0.18 4.26
N THR A 401 24.43 -0.92 4.49
CA THR A 401 25.77 -1.19 3.93
C THR A 401 25.73 -1.37 2.42
N LEU A 402 24.64 -1.95 1.88
CA LEU A 402 24.44 -2.18 0.45
C LEU A 402 24.02 -0.90 -0.29
N GLY A 403 23.26 -0.03 0.36
CA GLY A 403 22.78 1.24 -0.20
C GLY A 403 23.77 2.40 -0.08
N ALA A 404 25.04 2.13 0.20
CA ALA A 404 26.06 3.15 0.40
C ALA A 404 26.19 4.09 -0.81
N TYR A 405 26.18 5.39 -0.56
CA TYR A 405 26.17 6.41 -1.62
C TYR A 405 27.44 6.38 -2.49
N ASP A 406 28.60 6.11 -1.90
CA ASP A 406 29.90 6.06 -2.58
C ASP A 406 30.20 4.69 -3.23
N GLY A 407 29.26 3.74 -3.19
CA GLY A 407 29.42 2.41 -3.76
C GLY A 407 30.42 1.48 -3.05
N ARG A 408 31.03 1.90 -1.92
CA ARG A 408 31.99 1.06 -1.15
C ARG A 408 31.26 0.03 -0.28
N VAL A 409 30.58 -0.90 -0.94
CA VAL A 409 29.69 -1.87 -0.31
C VAL A 409 30.49 -2.94 0.45
N TYR A 410 31.52 -3.52 -0.18
CA TYR A 410 32.22 -4.66 0.38
C TYR A 410 33.03 -4.30 1.64
N GLU A 411 33.67 -3.14 1.66
CA GLU A 411 34.39 -2.68 2.86
C GLU A 411 33.44 -2.38 4.01
N ARG A 412 32.24 -1.84 3.72
CA ARG A 412 31.21 -1.61 4.75
C ARG A 412 30.61 -2.90 5.26
N LEU A 413 30.37 -3.88 4.38
CA LEU A 413 29.91 -5.21 4.80
C LEU A 413 30.92 -5.85 5.77
N MET A 414 32.21 -5.81 5.42
CA MET A 414 33.26 -6.33 6.30
C MET A 414 33.33 -5.56 7.62
N ALA A 415 33.35 -4.22 7.56
CA ALA A 415 33.40 -3.38 8.75
C ALA A 415 32.19 -3.59 9.67
N GLU A 416 31.00 -3.83 9.12
CA GLU A 416 29.80 -4.13 9.90
C GLU A 416 29.83 -5.53 10.50
N ALA A 417 30.30 -6.53 9.75
CA ALA A 417 30.46 -7.88 10.27
C ALA A 417 31.43 -7.93 11.47
N LEU A 418 32.53 -7.17 11.42
CA LEU A 418 33.52 -7.08 12.49
C LEU A 418 32.97 -6.47 13.81
N LYS A 419 31.85 -5.73 13.76
CA LYS A 419 31.19 -5.20 14.96
C LYS A 419 30.37 -6.25 15.71
N SER A 420 30.15 -7.43 15.14
CA SER A 420 29.39 -8.48 15.80
C SER A 420 30.10 -8.92 17.08
N PRO A 421 29.40 -9.03 18.23
CA PRO A 421 29.97 -9.57 19.47
C PRO A 421 30.51 -10.99 19.29
N LEU A 422 30.00 -11.74 18.30
CA LEU A 422 30.49 -13.07 17.96
C LEU A 422 31.92 -13.07 17.40
N ASN A 423 32.43 -11.91 16.98
CA ASN A 423 33.78 -11.74 16.45
C ASN A 423 34.77 -11.14 17.47
N GLU A 424 34.34 -10.86 18.71
CA GLU A 424 35.22 -10.35 19.79
C GLU A 424 36.31 -11.37 20.17
N THR A 425 36.01 -12.67 20.01
CA THR A 425 36.96 -13.75 20.26
C THR A 425 37.01 -14.69 19.06
N SER A 426 38.21 -15.19 18.74
CA SER A 426 38.42 -16.11 17.62
C SER A 426 37.82 -17.50 17.86
N VAL A 427 37.64 -17.89 19.13
CA VAL A 427 37.03 -19.17 19.53
C VAL A 427 35.99 -18.89 20.60
N GLN A 428 34.73 -19.19 20.27
CA GLN A 428 33.61 -18.99 21.18
C GLN A 428 33.64 -19.94 22.37
N SER A 429 33.15 -19.49 23.52
CA SER A 429 33.08 -20.31 24.75
C SER A 429 32.25 -21.59 24.56
N SER A 430 31.23 -21.54 23.68
CA SER A 430 30.41 -22.68 23.29
C SER A 430 31.22 -23.80 22.63
N PHE A 431 32.31 -23.47 21.92
CA PHE A 431 33.21 -24.48 21.36
C PHE A 431 33.85 -25.30 22.48
N HIS A 432 34.41 -24.64 23.50
CA HIS A 432 35.07 -25.33 24.60
C HIS A 432 34.10 -26.15 25.46
N LYS A 433 32.89 -25.63 25.66
CA LYS A 433 31.88 -26.25 26.53
C LYS A 433 31.16 -27.43 25.87
N TYR A 434 30.89 -27.34 24.57
CA TYR A 434 29.99 -28.29 23.89
C TYR A 434 30.64 -29.00 22.70
N ILE A 435 31.29 -28.27 21.80
CA ILE A 435 31.82 -28.85 20.55
C ILE A 435 33.10 -29.67 20.78
N LYS A 436 34.01 -29.16 21.63
CA LYS A 436 35.29 -29.81 21.92
C LYS A 436 35.14 -31.14 22.68
N PRO A 437 34.24 -31.28 23.68
CA PRO A 437 33.94 -32.57 24.29
C PRO A 437 33.25 -33.54 23.31
N LEU A 438 32.27 -33.06 22.53
CA LEU A 438 31.58 -33.85 21.50
C LEU A 438 32.57 -34.45 20.49
N ALA A 439 33.44 -33.61 19.92
CA ALA A 439 34.43 -34.04 18.95
C ALA A 439 35.46 -35.05 19.51
N LYS A 440 35.60 -35.11 20.84
CA LYS A 440 36.48 -36.06 21.53
C LYS A 440 35.76 -37.32 22.00
N GLY A 441 34.47 -37.48 21.69
CA GLY A 441 33.66 -38.59 22.19
C GLY A 441 33.52 -38.58 23.72
N LYS A 442 33.57 -37.40 24.35
CA LYS A 442 33.53 -37.21 25.80
C LYS A 442 32.20 -36.59 26.29
N LEU A 443 31.12 -36.81 25.54
CA LEU A 443 29.78 -36.40 25.94
C LEU A 443 29.10 -37.46 26.79
#